data_AF-V9L011-F1
#
_entry.id   AF-V9L011-F1
#
_cell.length_a   1.000
_cell.length_b   1.000
_cell.length_c   1.000
_cell.angle_alpha   90.00
_cell.angle_beta   90.00
_cell.angle_gamma   90.00
#
_symmetry.space_group_name_H-M   'P 1'
#
loop_
_entity.id
_entity.type
_entity.pdbx_description
1 polymer ?
#
loop_
_entity_poly.entity_id
_entity_poly.type
_entity_poly.pdbx_seq_one_letter_code
_entity_poly.pdbx_strand_id
1 'polypeptide(L)'
;MSFFLLELPEVKVALDHLRDLENQLKNKDFFCKQNAMEHFKQIAEGIRNLENARKIIHEILEVENIEATKLRYTLTFLPEKLRREISVAVAAARETNAANLKKLQAEMHAMTEQQQSIERNKEQMANKNAILSPVLKQLKAEYDEDVLQMNKKMAQRTSNQITTNETHDKVRDAQKNIVDVLKDITVVEELLVKEREQFENERKILLEKIAEIQQKIMDQKQRNAKKKLENDRLSMEWAELNKVVQKRKLVHNEKETRVAFLKIKENTFKAFFSHTTSEYHDAEREKEELTSHLKAEMGKYDDESITMDEKLKQVNNELEKARLINRDLQKKHELAVSYLAKTKRAEIESKEILEELTKRLQLSEELLVTKVDLLTKLRKEIKKTEEIILTLEETLRTNVKKMKIEVEKFINKLETEEQDRLFV
;
A
#
# COMPACT_ATOMS: atom_id res chain seq x y z
N MET A 1 -130.10 123.27 -99.59
CA MET A 1 -130.80 124.22 -100.48
C MET A 1 -132.28 124.08 -100.19
N SER A 2 -132.86 124.99 -99.41
CA SER A 2 -134.25 124.87 -98.93
C SER A 2 -135.13 125.91 -99.65
N PHE A 3 -135.39 125.69 -100.94
CA PHE A 3 -136.04 126.71 -101.80
C PHE A 3 -137.45 126.34 -102.31
N PHE A 4 -138.02 125.18 -101.96
CA PHE A 4 -139.27 124.72 -102.60
C PHE A 4 -140.43 124.33 -101.66
N LEU A 5 -140.33 124.66 -100.38
CA LEU A 5 -141.46 124.53 -99.42
C LEU A 5 -142.47 125.69 -99.48
N LEU A 6 -142.27 126.68 -100.35
CA LEU A 6 -143.27 127.73 -100.56
C LEU A 6 -144.47 127.15 -101.31
N GLU A 7 -145.69 127.40 -100.80
CA GLU A 7 -146.92 127.14 -101.54
C GLU A 7 -146.77 127.73 -102.94
N LEU A 8 -146.97 126.91 -103.98
CA LEU A 8 -146.93 127.40 -105.34
C LEU A 8 -147.94 128.55 -105.46
N PRO A 9 -147.50 129.77 -105.76
CA PRO A 9 -148.39 130.93 -105.77
C PRO A 9 -149.54 130.72 -106.77
N GLU A 10 -149.33 129.94 -107.84
CA GLU A 10 -150.39 129.60 -108.79
C GLU A 10 -151.51 128.74 -108.16
N VAL A 11 -151.19 127.82 -107.24
CA VAL A 11 -152.19 126.96 -106.58
C VAL A 11 -153.04 127.77 -105.61
N LYS A 12 -152.42 128.71 -104.89
CA LYS A 12 -153.11 129.62 -103.99
C LYS A 12 -154.05 130.56 -104.75
N VAL A 13 -153.58 131.14 -105.85
CA VAL A 13 -154.40 131.97 -106.76
C VAL A 13 -155.57 131.19 -107.36
N ALA A 14 -155.35 129.92 -107.76
CA ALA A 14 -156.44 129.07 -108.26
C ALA A 14 -157.50 128.77 -107.20
N LEU A 15 -157.09 128.52 -105.94
CA LEU A 15 -158.01 128.32 -104.82
C LEU A 15 -158.78 129.61 -104.47
N ASP A 16 -158.11 130.77 -104.52
CA ASP A 16 -158.73 132.07 -104.27
C ASP A 16 -159.75 132.42 -105.37
N HIS A 17 -159.42 132.21 -106.65
CA HIS A 17 -160.37 132.39 -107.76
C HIS A 17 -161.58 131.43 -107.67
N LEU A 18 -161.38 130.17 -107.28
CA LEU A 18 -162.48 129.23 -107.05
C LEU A 18 -163.39 129.68 -105.90
N ARG A 19 -162.79 130.28 -104.85
CA ARG A 19 -163.52 130.85 -103.72
C ARG A 19 -164.29 132.11 -104.10
N ASP A 20 -163.72 132.95 -104.94
CA ASP A 20 -164.40 134.15 -105.47
C ASP A 20 -165.57 133.78 -106.40
N LEU A 21 -165.40 132.75 -107.24
CA LEU A 21 -166.48 132.18 -108.05
C LEU A 21 -167.59 131.57 -107.18
N GLU A 22 -167.24 130.84 -106.12
CA GLU A 22 -168.19 130.32 -105.11
C GLU A 22 -168.99 131.47 -104.46
N ASN A 23 -168.34 132.58 -104.13
CA ASN A 23 -168.97 133.76 -103.54
C ASN A 23 -169.88 134.51 -104.53
N GLN A 24 -169.49 134.62 -105.80
CA GLN A 24 -170.33 135.24 -106.83
C GLN A 24 -171.62 134.45 -107.10
N LEU A 25 -171.56 133.11 -107.03
CA LEU A 25 -172.72 132.22 -107.17
C LEU A 25 -173.69 132.25 -105.98
N LYS A 26 -173.23 132.64 -104.77
CA LYS A 26 -174.13 132.92 -103.63
C LYS A 26 -175.05 134.13 -103.88
N ASN A 27 -174.57 135.13 -104.61
CA ASN A 27 -175.20 136.46 -104.70
C ASN A 27 -176.12 136.68 -105.91
N LYS A 28 -176.16 135.78 -106.91
CA LYS A 28 -177.07 135.87 -108.08
C LYS A 28 -178.03 134.68 -108.13
N ASP A 29 -179.33 134.92 -108.34
CA ASP A 29 -180.36 133.86 -108.42
C ASP A 29 -180.28 133.07 -109.74
N PHE A 30 -179.46 132.01 -109.74
CA PHE A 30 -179.41 130.98 -110.77
C PHE A 30 -180.07 129.69 -110.29
N PHE A 31 -180.80 129.00 -111.18
CA PHE A 31 -181.54 127.76 -110.92
C PHE A 31 -180.67 126.52 -110.58
N CYS A 32 -179.33 126.59 -110.68
CA CYS A 32 -178.38 125.48 -110.46
C CYS A 32 -177.37 125.73 -109.31
N LYS A 33 -177.76 126.42 -108.23
CA LYS A 33 -176.86 126.84 -107.14
C LYS A 33 -176.15 125.71 -106.37
N GLN A 34 -176.83 124.58 -106.11
CA GLN A 34 -176.32 123.59 -105.14
C GLN A 34 -175.26 122.64 -105.72
N ASN A 35 -175.50 122.09 -106.92
CA ASN A 35 -174.57 121.16 -107.57
C ASN A 35 -173.26 121.85 -107.98
N ALA A 36 -173.32 123.09 -108.47
CA ALA A 36 -172.13 123.83 -108.88
C ALA A 36 -171.21 124.19 -107.68
N MET A 37 -171.77 124.55 -106.52
CA MET A 37 -170.97 124.80 -105.32
C MET A 37 -170.28 123.56 -104.80
N GLU A 38 -170.99 122.42 -104.80
CA GLU A 38 -170.42 121.15 -104.38
C GLU A 38 -169.26 120.75 -105.30
N HIS A 39 -169.40 120.94 -106.61
CA HIS A 39 -168.30 120.71 -107.55
C HIS A 39 -167.12 121.67 -107.34
N PHE A 40 -167.33 122.96 -107.06
CA PHE A 40 -166.21 123.87 -106.76
C PHE A 40 -165.48 123.53 -105.46
N LYS A 41 -166.20 123.09 -104.42
CA LYS A 41 -165.59 122.60 -103.18
C LYS A 41 -164.79 121.32 -103.41
N GLN A 42 -165.35 120.37 -104.16
CA GLN A 42 -164.64 119.14 -104.53
C GLN A 42 -163.41 119.42 -105.38
N ILE A 43 -163.47 120.39 -106.30
CA ILE A 43 -162.29 120.83 -107.08
C ILE A 43 -161.24 121.48 -106.15
N ALA A 44 -161.65 122.37 -105.24
CA ALA A 44 -160.75 123.01 -104.29
C ALA A 44 -160.10 121.99 -103.32
N GLU A 45 -160.86 121.00 -102.86
CA GLU A 45 -160.35 119.91 -102.03
C GLU A 45 -159.41 118.98 -102.81
N GLY A 46 -159.77 118.66 -104.06
CA GLY A 46 -158.89 117.93 -104.98
C GLY A 46 -157.55 118.64 -105.20
N ILE A 47 -157.57 119.97 -105.41
CA ILE A 47 -156.36 120.79 -105.53
C ILE A 47 -155.54 120.77 -104.24
N ARG A 48 -156.15 120.89 -103.05
CA ARG A 48 -155.42 120.79 -101.77
C ARG A 48 -154.81 119.41 -101.55
N ASN A 49 -155.54 118.34 -101.85
CA ASN A 49 -155.05 116.98 -101.70
C ASN A 49 -153.89 116.71 -102.65
N LEU A 50 -153.95 117.24 -103.88
CA LEU A 50 -152.87 117.13 -104.86
C LEU A 50 -151.62 117.94 -104.44
N GLU A 51 -151.81 119.13 -103.85
CA GLU A 51 -150.69 119.91 -103.30
C GLU A 51 -150.07 119.26 -102.05
N ASN A 52 -150.87 118.65 -101.18
CA ASN A 52 -150.34 117.88 -100.04
C ASN A 52 -149.60 116.62 -100.51
N ALA A 53 -150.13 115.88 -101.49
CA ALA A 53 -149.44 114.74 -102.08
C ALA A 53 -148.10 115.16 -102.73
N ARG A 54 -148.08 116.30 -103.43
CA ARG A 54 -146.85 116.90 -103.98
C ARG A 54 -145.81 117.15 -102.89
N LYS A 55 -146.21 117.78 -101.77
CA LYS A 55 -145.32 118.07 -100.64
C LYS A 55 -144.71 116.80 -100.04
N ILE A 56 -145.54 115.78 -99.77
CA ILE A 56 -145.07 114.51 -99.20
C ILE A 56 -144.10 113.80 -100.15
N ILE A 57 -144.44 113.69 -101.44
CA ILE A 57 -143.57 113.06 -102.44
C ILE A 57 -142.23 113.81 -102.52
N HIS A 58 -142.25 115.15 -102.45
CA HIS A 58 -141.03 115.92 -102.51
C HIS A 58 -140.15 115.73 -101.27
N GLU A 59 -140.73 115.65 -100.07
CA GLU A 59 -140.00 115.37 -98.84
C GLU A 59 -139.34 113.99 -98.88
N ILE A 60 -140.06 112.97 -99.37
CA ILE A 60 -139.51 111.62 -99.59
C ILE A 60 -138.35 111.69 -100.59
N LEU A 61 -138.52 112.39 -101.71
CA LEU A 61 -137.47 112.57 -102.72
C LEU A 61 -136.26 113.32 -102.17
N GLU A 62 -136.44 114.28 -101.26
CA GLU A 62 -135.32 114.99 -100.62
C GLU A 62 -134.52 114.05 -99.71
N VAL A 63 -135.20 113.24 -98.89
CA VAL A 63 -134.57 112.22 -98.05
C VAL A 63 -133.81 111.21 -98.91
N GLU A 64 -134.47 110.65 -99.93
CA GLU A 64 -133.84 109.71 -100.87
C GLU A 64 -132.63 110.33 -101.57
N ASN A 65 -132.71 111.61 -101.96
CA ASN A 65 -131.58 112.29 -102.60
C ASN A 65 -130.41 112.53 -101.63
N ILE A 66 -130.67 112.81 -100.35
CA ILE A 66 -129.63 112.91 -99.32
C ILE A 66 -128.97 111.55 -99.08
N GLU A 67 -129.76 110.48 -98.95
CA GLU A 67 -129.25 109.12 -98.77
C GLU A 67 -128.47 108.64 -100.00
N ALA A 68 -128.97 108.89 -101.21
CA ALA A 68 -128.28 108.61 -102.46
C ALA A 68 -126.96 109.40 -102.55
N THR A 69 -126.94 110.65 -102.11
CA THR A 69 -125.71 111.46 -102.07
C THR A 69 -124.70 110.93 -101.06
N LYS A 70 -125.15 110.54 -99.86
CA LYS A 70 -124.30 109.91 -98.82
C LYS A 70 -123.73 108.57 -99.29
N LEU A 71 -124.56 107.75 -99.95
CA LEU A 71 -124.15 106.48 -100.52
C LEU A 71 -123.15 106.71 -101.66
N ARG A 72 -123.42 107.65 -102.57
CA ARG A 72 -122.49 108.01 -103.65
C ARG A 72 -121.16 108.51 -103.12
N TYR A 73 -121.17 109.38 -102.10
CA TYR A 73 -119.95 109.82 -101.43
C TYR A 73 -119.19 108.62 -100.87
N THR A 74 -119.87 107.76 -100.12
CA THR A 74 -119.24 106.56 -99.52
C THR A 74 -118.67 105.64 -100.60
N LEU A 75 -119.42 105.31 -101.65
CA LEU A 75 -118.95 104.48 -102.76
C LEU A 75 -117.79 105.12 -103.54
N THR A 76 -117.74 106.45 -103.64
CA THR A 76 -116.65 107.16 -104.31
C THR A 76 -115.35 107.08 -103.50
N PHE A 77 -115.41 107.22 -102.17
CA PHE A 77 -114.22 107.31 -101.31
C PHE A 77 -113.83 106.00 -100.61
N LEU A 78 -114.72 105.01 -100.52
CA LEU A 78 -114.46 103.71 -99.89
C LEU A 78 -113.31 102.94 -100.56
N PRO A 79 -113.21 102.84 -101.89
CA PRO A 79 -112.09 102.15 -102.53
C PRO A 79 -110.74 102.76 -102.17
N GLU A 80 -110.66 104.09 -102.05
CA GLU A 80 -109.43 104.77 -101.67
C GLU A 80 -109.08 104.53 -100.20
N LYS A 81 -110.06 104.59 -99.29
CA LYS A 81 -109.87 104.25 -97.88
C LYS A 81 -109.39 102.80 -97.71
N LEU A 82 -110.03 101.85 -98.39
CA LEU A 82 -109.66 100.44 -98.35
C LEU A 82 -108.26 100.21 -98.93
N ARG A 83 -107.91 100.86 -100.05
CA ARG A 83 -106.57 100.76 -100.63
C ARG A 83 -105.50 101.30 -99.67
N ARG A 84 -105.76 102.41 -98.98
CA ARG A 84 -104.84 102.95 -97.97
C ARG A 84 -104.68 101.99 -96.79
N GLU A 85 -105.78 101.45 -96.25
CA GLU A 85 -105.74 100.51 -95.13
C GLU A 85 -105.00 99.21 -95.48
N ILE A 86 -105.30 98.61 -96.65
CA ILE A 86 -104.58 97.44 -97.17
C ILE A 86 -103.09 97.78 -97.36
N SER A 87 -102.77 98.94 -97.92
CA SER A 87 -101.37 99.34 -98.12
C SER A 87 -100.62 99.47 -96.80
N VAL A 88 -101.26 100.02 -95.76
CA VAL A 88 -100.67 100.13 -94.41
C VAL A 88 -100.50 98.76 -93.77
N ALA A 89 -101.51 97.89 -93.84
CA ALA A 89 -101.43 96.53 -93.31
C ALA A 89 -100.34 95.70 -94.00
N VAL A 90 -100.24 95.79 -95.34
CA VAL A 90 -99.20 95.11 -96.12
C VAL A 90 -97.82 95.68 -95.78
N ALA A 91 -97.68 97.00 -95.62
CA ALA A 91 -96.41 97.60 -95.21
C ALA A 91 -95.98 97.13 -93.81
N ALA A 92 -96.88 97.15 -92.83
CA ALA A 92 -96.63 96.66 -91.48
C ALA A 92 -96.27 95.16 -91.45
N ALA A 93 -96.97 94.34 -92.24
CA ALA A 93 -96.66 92.91 -92.37
C ALA A 93 -95.28 92.68 -93.00
N ARG A 94 -94.92 93.45 -94.04
CA ARG A 94 -93.59 93.39 -94.66
C ARG A 94 -92.49 93.82 -93.70
N GLU A 95 -92.71 94.89 -92.94
CA GLU A 95 -91.76 95.37 -91.94
C GLU A 95 -91.56 94.35 -90.81
N THR A 96 -92.67 93.79 -90.29
CA THR A 96 -92.63 92.73 -89.27
C THR A 96 -91.92 91.48 -89.78
N ASN A 97 -92.21 91.06 -91.01
CA ASN A 97 -91.54 89.91 -91.62
C ASN A 97 -90.04 90.17 -91.84
N ALA A 98 -89.67 91.37 -92.31
CA ALA A 98 -88.28 91.76 -92.46
C ALA A 98 -87.53 91.81 -91.11
N ALA A 99 -88.17 92.30 -90.05
CA ALA A 99 -87.62 92.29 -88.70
C ALA A 99 -87.43 90.86 -88.16
N ASN A 100 -88.42 89.99 -88.35
CA ASN A 100 -88.34 88.58 -87.95
C ASN A 100 -87.25 87.82 -88.71
N LEU A 101 -87.13 88.03 -90.03
CA LEU A 101 -86.07 87.44 -90.85
C LEU A 101 -84.68 87.90 -90.40
N LYS A 102 -84.50 89.21 -90.13
CA LYS A 102 -83.23 89.73 -89.59
C LYS A 102 -82.90 89.14 -88.22
N LYS A 103 -83.89 89.02 -87.34
CA LYS A 103 -83.72 88.39 -86.02
C LYS A 103 -83.30 86.93 -86.15
N LEU A 104 -84.00 86.15 -86.98
CA LEU A 104 -83.69 84.74 -87.21
C LEU A 104 -82.29 84.57 -87.82
N GLN A 105 -81.91 85.44 -88.76
CA GLN A 105 -80.57 85.43 -89.35
C GLN A 105 -79.48 85.75 -88.31
N ALA A 106 -79.72 86.71 -87.42
CA ALA A 106 -78.79 87.02 -86.32
C ALA A 106 -78.66 85.85 -85.33
N GLU A 107 -79.78 85.21 -84.97
CA GLU A 107 -79.78 84.02 -84.11
C GLU A 107 -79.04 82.83 -84.75
N MET A 108 -79.25 82.59 -86.04
CA MET A 108 -78.50 81.57 -86.79
C MET A 108 -76.99 81.86 -86.80
N HIS A 109 -76.59 83.10 -87.04
CA HIS A 109 -75.18 83.49 -87.01
C HIS A 109 -74.58 83.27 -85.61
N ALA A 110 -75.25 83.72 -84.56
CA ALA A 110 -74.80 83.53 -83.18
C ALA A 110 -74.67 82.04 -82.81
N MET A 111 -75.64 81.21 -83.20
CA MET A 111 -75.58 79.76 -82.96
C MET A 111 -74.43 79.10 -83.73
N THR A 112 -74.17 79.55 -84.97
CA THR A 112 -73.03 79.06 -85.78
C THR A 112 -71.69 79.43 -85.14
N GLU A 113 -71.54 80.66 -84.65
CA GLU A 113 -70.34 81.10 -83.92
C GLU A 113 -70.13 80.30 -82.64
N GLN A 114 -71.22 80.05 -81.89
CA GLN A 114 -71.17 79.23 -80.68
C GLN A 114 -70.75 77.79 -81.00
N GLN A 115 -71.30 77.19 -82.06
CA GLN A 115 -70.94 75.84 -82.49
C GLN A 115 -69.45 75.77 -82.87
N GLN A 116 -68.93 76.75 -83.61
CA GLN A 116 -67.50 76.80 -83.94
C GLN A 116 -66.63 76.96 -82.69
N SER A 117 -67.05 77.78 -81.72
CA SER A 117 -66.33 77.96 -80.45
C SER A 117 -66.29 76.65 -79.64
N ILE A 118 -67.40 75.93 -79.57
CA ILE A 118 -67.49 74.63 -78.90
C ILE A 118 -66.58 73.60 -79.59
N GLU A 119 -66.57 73.53 -80.92
CA GLU A 119 -65.72 72.58 -81.64
C GLU A 119 -64.23 72.87 -81.43
N ARG A 120 -63.83 74.15 -81.47
CA ARG A 120 -62.45 74.56 -81.13
C ARG A 120 -62.08 74.16 -79.70
N ASN A 121 -62.98 74.36 -78.74
CA ASN A 121 -62.74 73.98 -77.35
C ASN A 121 -62.61 72.45 -77.20
N LYS A 122 -63.44 71.69 -77.90
CA LYS A 122 -63.38 70.23 -77.92
C LYS A 122 -62.05 69.73 -78.48
N GLU A 123 -61.57 70.30 -79.59
CA GLU A 123 -60.26 69.99 -80.15
C GLU A 123 -59.12 70.33 -79.18
N GLN A 124 -59.17 71.50 -78.54
CA GLN A 124 -58.17 71.88 -77.53
C GLN A 124 -58.14 70.90 -76.35
N MET A 125 -59.31 70.47 -75.86
CA MET A 125 -59.39 69.50 -74.77
C MET A 125 -58.91 68.11 -75.21
N ALA A 126 -59.24 67.68 -76.42
CA ALA A 126 -58.74 66.42 -76.99
C ALA A 126 -57.21 66.44 -77.09
N ASN A 127 -56.62 67.55 -77.58
CA ASN A 127 -55.16 67.71 -77.66
C ASN A 127 -54.51 67.71 -76.27
N LYS A 128 -55.07 68.43 -75.29
CA LYS A 128 -54.57 68.40 -73.91
C LYS A 128 -54.63 67.00 -73.32
N ASN A 129 -55.73 66.28 -73.54
CA ASN A 129 -55.89 64.92 -73.04
C ASN A 129 -54.93 63.93 -73.72
N ALA A 130 -54.69 64.10 -75.03
CA ALA A 130 -53.73 63.31 -75.79
C ALA A 130 -52.28 63.50 -75.29
N ILE A 131 -51.93 64.70 -74.78
CA ILE A 131 -50.63 64.97 -74.17
C ILE A 131 -50.56 64.46 -72.73
N LEU A 132 -51.60 64.66 -71.93
CA LEU A 132 -51.60 64.29 -70.51
C LEU A 132 -51.68 62.78 -70.27
N SER A 133 -52.42 62.04 -71.11
CA SER A 133 -52.58 60.59 -70.99
C SER A 133 -51.24 59.81 -71.01
N PRO A 134 -50.32 60.02 -71.98
CA PRO A 134 -49.03 59.35 -71.96
C PRO A 134 -48.15 59.79 -70.79
N VAL A 135 -48.18 61.08 -70.40
CA VAL A 135 -47.45 61.58 -69.23
C VAL A 135 -47.91 60.87 -67.95
N LEU A 136 -49.22 60.70 -67.76
CA LEU A 136 -49.77 59.95 -66.63
C LEU A 136 -49.36 58.48 -66.65
N LYS A 137 -49.34 57.83 -67.82
CA LYS A 137 -48.89 56.45 -67.94
C LYS A 137 -47.40 56.29 -67.60
N GLN A 138 -46.57 57.21 -68.08
CA GLN A 138 -45.15 57.23 -67.78
C GLN A 138 -44.91 57.47 -66.29
N LEU A 139 -45.55 58.48 -65.70
CA LEU A 139 -45.42 58.78 -64.28
C LEU A 139 -45.87 57.60 -63.41
N LYS A 140 -46.95 56.90 -63.81
CA LYS A 140 -47.39 55.69 -63.12
C LYS A 140 -46.37 54.56 -63.22
N ALA A 141 -45.77 54.35 -64.40
CA ALA A 141 -44.73 53.33 -64.59
C ALA A 141 -43.47 53.64 -63.77
N GLU A 142 -43.04 54.91 -63.73
CA GLU A 142 -41.94 55.37 -62.88
C GLU A 142 -42.24 55.16 -61.40
N TYR A 143 -43.44 55.53 -60.96
CA TYR A 143 -43.89 55.28 -59.59
C TYR A 143 -43.90 53.78 -59.22
N ASP A 144 -44.45 52.93 -60.09
CA ASP A 144 -44.49 51.49 -59.86
C ASP A 144 -43.07 50.88 -59.79
N GLU A 145 -42.14 51.37 -60.61
CA GLU A 145 -40.72 50.96 -60.55
C GLU A 145 -40.05 51.43 -59.26
N ASP A 146 -40.28 52.68 -58.82
CA ASP A 146 -39.75 53.19 -57.56
C ASP A 146 -40.27 52.39 -56.36
N VAL A 147 -41.56 52.05 -56.35
CA VAL A 147 -42.16 51.18 -55.32
C VAL A 147 -41.51 49.79 -55.34
N LEU A 148 -41.27 49.22 -56.52
CA LEU A 148 -40.62 47.92 -56.66
C LEU A 148 -39.16 47.95 -56.17
N GLN A 149 -38.41 49.00 -56.47
CA GLN A 149 -37.05 49.22 -55.97
C GLN A 149 -37.03 49.41 -54.45
N MET A 150 -37.98 50.17 -53.90
CA MET A 150 -38.13 50.36 -52.46
C MET A 150 -38.42 49.03 -51.76
N ASN A 151 -39.32 48.22 -52.30
CA ASN A 151 -39.63 46.89 -51.77
C ASN A 151 -38.41 45.95 -51.81
N LYS A 152 -37.63 45.96 -52.89
CA LYS A 152 -36.36 45.22 -52.97
C LYS A 152 -35.37 45.67 -51.89
N LYS A 153 -35.18 46.99 -51.72
CA LYS A 153 -34.31 47.55 -50.67
C LYS A 153 -34.77 47.18 -49.26
N MET A 154 -36.08 47.21 -49.01
CA MET A 154 -36.67 46.79 -47.73
C MET A 154 -36.46 45.30 -47.46
N ALA A 155 -36.65 44.44 -48.46
CA ALA A 155 -36.37 43.01 -48.35
C ALA A 155 -34.88 42.74 -48.07
N GLN A 156 -33.98 43.41 -48.79
CA GLN A 156 -32.54 43.29 -48.58
C GLN A 156 -32.14 43.79 -47.18
N ARG A 157 -32.68 44.91 -46.73
CA ARG A 157 -32.45 45.44 -45.37
C ARG A 157 -32.91 44.44 -44.31
N THR A 158 -34.07 43.83 -44.50
CA THR A 158 -34.60 42.81 -43.58
C THR A 158 -33.70 41.57 -43.55
N SER A 159 -33.26 41.09 -44.72
CA SER A 159 -32.31 39.98 -44.82
C SER A 159 -30.98 40.28 -44.12
N ASN A 160 -30.42 41.47 -44.36
CA ASN A 160 -29.18 41.91 -43.69
C ASN A 160 -29.36 42.05 -42.17
N GLN A 161 -30.54 42.47 -41.71
CA GLN A 161 -30.83 42.53 -40.28
C GLN A 161 -30.87 41.13 -39.65
N ILE A 162 -31.48 40.16 -40.33
CA ILE A 162 -31.52 38.76 -39.89
C ILE A 162 -30.09 38.22 -39.80
N THR A 163 -29.28 38.35 -40.84
CA THR A 163 -27.88 37.87 -40.83
C THR A 163 -27.02 38.58 -39.80
N THR A 164 -27.26 39.87 -39.54
CA THR A 164 -26.57 40.62 -38.48
C THR A 164 -26.95 40.09 -37.10
N ASN A 165 -28.23 39.82 -36.86
CA ASN A 165 -28.68 39.25 -35.59
C ASN A 165 -28.12 37.83 -35.38
N GLU A 166 -28.14 36.99 -36.42
CA GLU A 166 -27.55 35.65 -36.37
C GLU A 166 -26.05 35.68 -36.10
N THR A 167 -25.30 36.59 -36.72
CA THR A 167 -23.87 36.73 -36.46
C THR A 167 -23.60 37.26 -35.06
N HIS A 168 -24.41 38.20 -34.57
CA HIS A 168 -24.35 38.67 -33.19
C HIS A 168 -24.60 37.54 -32.18
N ASP A 169 -25.62 36.71 -32.41
CA ASP A 169 -25.92 35.56 -31.56
C ASP A 169 -24.76 34.54 -31.56
N LYS A 170 -24.19 34.24 -32.73
CA LYS A 170 -22.99 33.37 -32.84
C LYS A 170 -21.80 33.93 -32.09
N VAL A 171 -21.57 35.24 -32.15
CA VAL A 171 -20.50 35.92 -31.40
C VAL A 171 -20.74 35.81 -29.90
N ARG A 172 -21.97 36.04 -29.43
CA ARG A 172 -22.35 35.90 -28.02
C ARG A 172 -22.13 34.48 -27.52
N ASP A 173 -22.52 33.47 -28.30
CA ASP A 173 -22.33 32.06 -27.95
C ASP A 173 -20.84 31.69 -27.90
N ALA A 174 -20.04 32.19 -28.86
CA ALA A 174 -18.59 32.02 -28.83
C ALA A 174 -17.95 32.69 -27.61
N GLN A 175 -18.38 33.90 -27.24
CA GLN A 175 -17.92 34.59 -26.03
C GLN A 175 -18.26 33.79 -24.76
N LYS A 176 -19.47 33.24 -24.68
CA LYS A 176 -19.88 32.38 -23.57
C LYS A 176 -18.99 31.13 -23.48
N ASN A 177 -18.76 30.45 -24.60
CA ASN A 177 -17.87 29.29 -24.65
C ASN A 177 -16.44 29.63 -24.22
N ILE A 178 -15.92 30.80 -24.62
CA ILE A 178 -14.61 31.28 -24.15
C ILE A 178 -14.60 31.45 -22.63
N VAL A 179 -15.62 32.07 -22.06
CA VAL A 179 -15.73 32.25 -20.60
C VAL A 179 -15.78 30.90 -19.87
N ASP A 180 -16.54 29.95 -20.40
CA ASP A 180 -16.66 28.62 -19.79
C ASP A 180 -15.33 27.84 -19.88
N VAL A 181 -14.64 27.88 -21.03
CA VAL A 181 -13.30 27.29 -21.19
C VAL A 181 -12.28 27.95 -20.26
N LEU A 182 -12.34 29.28 -20.08
CA LEU A 182 -11.45 29.97 -19.12
C LEU A 182 -11.69 29.51 -17.69
N LYS A 183 -12.94 29.29 -17.29
CA LYS A 183 -13.26 28.70 -15.98
C LYS A 183 -12.69 27.30 -15.85
N ASP A 184 -12.87 26.46 -16.87
CA ASP A 184 -12.32 25.10 -16.86
C ASP A 184 -10.79 25.10 -16.74
N ILE A 185 -10.11 26.02 -17.43
CA ILE A 185 -8.65 26.21 -17.30
C ILE A 185 -8.30 26.57 -15.85
N THR A 186 -8.98 27.54 -15.23
CA THR A 186 -8.70 27.91 -13.83
C THR A 186 -8.91 26.75 -12.86
N VAL A 187 -9.93 25.92 -13.07
CA VAL A 187 -10.18 24.72 -12.25
C VAL A 187 -9.04 23.71 -12.41
N VAL A 188 -8.59 23.46 -13.65
CA VAL A 188 -7.46 22.55 -13.91
C VAL A 188 -6.17 23.08 -13.30
N GLU A 189 -5.91 24.38 -13.39
CA GLU A 189 -4.75 25.00 -12.75
C GLU A 189 -4.77 24.82 -11.22
N GLU A 190 -5.91 25.04 -10.57
CA GLU A 190 -6.08 24.78 -9.13
C GLU A 190 -5.87 23.31 -8.77
N LEU A 191 -6.38 22.38 -9.59
CA LEU A 191 -6.17 20.94 -9.38
C LEU A 191 -4.69 20.56 -9.52
N LEU A 192 -3.99 21.10 -10.53
CA LEU A 192 -2.57 20.86 -10.72
C LEU A 192 -1.73 21.41 -9.57
N VAL A 193 -2.09 22.57 -9.00
CA VAL A 193 -1.42 23.11 -7.82
C VAL A 193 -1.62 22.17 -6.62
N LYS A 194 -2.85 21.73 -6.36
CA LYS A 194 -3.15 20.78 -5.28
C LYS A 194 -2.42 19.45 -5.46
N GLU A 195 -2.38 18.92 -6.68
CA GLU A 195 -1.69 17.68 -6.99
C GLU A 195 -0.17 17.82 -6.78
N ARG A 196 0.43 18.94 -7.20
CA ARG A 196 1.84 19.26 -6.92
C ARG A 196 2.13 19.34 -5.42
N GLU A 197 1.26 19.98 -4.64
CA GLU A 197 1.40 20.05 -3.19
C GLU A 197 1.30 18.67 -2.53
N GLN A 198 0.37 17.83 -2.98
CA GLN A 198 0.24 16.44 -2.53
C GLN A 198 1.50 15.63 -2.85
N PHE A 199 2.00 15.71 -4.09
CA PHE A 199 3.24 15.04 -4.48
C PHE A 199 4.44 15.50 -3.67
N GLU A 200 4.58 16.80 -3.40
CA GLU A 200 5.68 17.31 -2.58
C GLU A 200 5.60 16.84 -1.13
N ASN A 201 4.39 16.80 -0.55
CA ASN A 201 4.15 16.24 0.78
C ASN A 201 4.49 14.75 0.84
N GLU A 202 4.03 13.96 -0.14
CA GLU A 202 4.36 12.54 -0.23
C GLU A 202 5.86 12.31 -0.39
N ARG A 203 6.53 13.09 -1.26
CA ARG A 203 7.98 13.06 -1.44
C ARG A 203 8.69 13.31 -0.11
N LYS A 204 8.26 14.34 0.64
CA LYS A 204 8.84 14.65 1.95
C LYS A 204 8.66 13.50 2.94
N ILE A 205 7.47 12.92 3.04
CA ILE A 205 7.18 11.77 3.91
C ILE A 205 8.06 10.57 3.52
N LEU A 206 8.22 10.30 2.23
CA LEU A 206 9.06 9.21 1.75
C LEU A 206 10.54 9.45 2.06
N LEU A 207 11.05 10.68 1.89
CA LEU A 207 12.41 11.04 2.27
C LEU A 207 12.65 10.88 3.78
N GLU A 208 11.70 11.29 4.62
CA GLU A 208 11.75 11.08 6.06
C GLU A 208 11.78 9.59 6.42
N LYS A 209 10.95 8.76 5.77
CA LYS A 209 10.97 7.30 5.94
C LYS A 209 12.29 6.68 5.49
N ILE A 210 12.87 7.14 4.37
CA ILE A 210 14.18 6.68 3.89
C ILE A 210 15.25 7.03 4.93
N ALA A 211 15.26 8.25 5.44
CA ALA A 211 16.20 8.67 6.48
C ALA A 211 16.05 7.83 7.77
N GLU A 212 14.82 7.56 8.21
CA GLU A 212 14.54 6.69 9.36
C GLU A 212 15.05 5.26 9.14
N ILE A 213 14.81 4.68 7.96
CA ILE A 213 15.29 3.35 7.60
C ILE A 213 16.83 3.32 7.55
N GLN A 214 17.46 4.34 6.96
CA GLN A 214 18.91 4.46 6.93
C GLN A 214 19.50 4.53 8.34
N GLN A 215 18.88 5.29 9.24
CA GLN A 215 19.29 5.34 10.64
C GLN A 215 19.14 3.98 11.32
N LYS A 216 18.01 3.28 11.14
CA LYS A 216 17.81 1.91 11.65
C LYS A 216 18.86 0.94 11.12
N ILE A 217 19.24 1.04 9.84
CA ILE A 217 20.31 0.23 9.25
C ILE A 217 21.66 0.54 9.92
N MET A 218 21.99 1.82 10.15
CA MET A 218 23.22 2.21 10.84
C MET A 218 23.27 1.67 12.27
N ASP A 219 22.19 1.85 13.03
CA ASP A 219 22.07 1.33 14.40
C ASP A 219 22.20 -0.20 14.43
N GLN A 220 21.56 -0.90 13.48
CA GLN A 220 21.65 -2.35 13.37
C GLN A 220 23.07 -2.80 13.00
N LYS A 221 23.75 -2.12 12.07
CA LYS A 221 25.16 -2.38 11.74
C LYS A 221 26.05 -2.22 12.96
N GLN A 222 25.85 -1.17 13.77
CA GLN A 222 26.61 -0.95 14.99
C GLN A 222 26.36 -2.04 16.03
N ARG A 223 25.08 -2.44 16.24
CA ARG A 223 24.72 -3.57 17.12
C ARG A 223 25.35 -4.87 16.66
N ASN A 224 25.30 -5.16 15.36
CA ASN A 224 25.90 -6.36 14.77
C ASN A 224 27.43 -6.36 14.96
N ALA A 225 28.10 -5.21 14.77
CA ALA A 225 29.53 -5.08 15.01
C ALA A 225 29.90 -5.35 16.48
N LYS A 226 29.13 -4.81 17.44
CA LYS A 226 29.31 -5.09 18.88
C LYS A 226 29.13 -6.57 19.19
N LYS A 227 28.05 -7.20 18.69
CA LYS A 227 27.81 -8.65 18.85
C LYS A 227 28.91 -9.49 18.22
N LYS A 228 29.45 -9.08 17.07
CA LYS A 228 30.57 -9.76 16.42
C LYS A 228 31.81 -9.73 17.31
N LEU A 229 32.18 -8.56 17.85
CA LEU A 229 33.30 -8.44 18.79
C LEU A 229 33.13 -9.31 20.04
N GLU A 230 31.91 -9.33 20.61
CA GLU A 230 31.59 -10.19 21.74
C GLU A 230 31.70 -11.67 21.39
N ASN A 231 31.18 -12.07 20.22
CA ASN A 231 31.28 -13.43 19.74
C ASN A 231 32.74 -13.84 19.46
N ASP A 232 33.55 -12.94 18.89
CA ASP A 232 34.98 -13.17 18.68
C ASP A 232 35.71 -13.34 20.02
N ARG A 233 35.38 -12.52 21.04
CA ARG A 233 35.90 -12.69 22.41
C ARG A 233 35.50 -14.03 23.01
N LEU A 234 34.22 -14.39 22.95
CA LEU A 234 33.72 -15.67 23.46
C LEU A 234 34.35 -16.85 22.73
N SER A 235 34.59 -16.74 21.43
CA SER A 235 35.28 -17.75 20.63
C SER A 235 36.73 -17.92 21.08
N MET A 236 37.44 -16.83 21.38
CA MET A 236 38.79 -16.88 21.97
C MET A 236 38.79 -17.53 23.35
N GLU A 237 37.84 -17.14 24.23
CA GLU A 237 37.67 -17.74 25.56
C GLU A 237 37.36 -19.23 25.48
N TRP A 238 36.49 -19.63 24.55
CA TRP A 238 36.15 -21.03 24.31
C TRP A 238 37.36 -21.81 23.77
N ALA A 239 38.13 -21.24 22.85
CA ALA A 239 39.35 -21.86 22.34
C ALA A 239 40.38 -22.08 23.46
N GLU A 240 40.55 -21.10 24.35
CA GLU A 240 41.46 -21.22 25.49
C GLU A 240 40.96 -22.24 26.52
N LEU A 241 39.66 -22.21 26.85
CA LEU A 241 39.04 -23.22 27.71
C LEU A 241 39.19 -24.62 27.10
N ASN A 242 39.00 -24.77 25.79
CA ASN A 242 39.16 -26.04 25.10
C ASN A 242 40.62 -26.53 25.16
N LYS A 243 41.63 -25.65 25.02
CA LYS A 243 43.03 -26.04 25.28
C LYS A 243 43.25 -26.51 26.71
N VAL A 244 42.67 -25.84 27.71
CA VAL A 244 42.74 -26.26 29.11
C VAL A 244 42.08 -27.63 29.31
N VAL A 245 40.92 -27.86 28.72
CA VAL A 245 40.22 -29.15 28.74
C VAL A 245 41.06 -30.24 28.09
N GLN A 246 41.67 -29.99 26.93
CA GLN A 246 42.57 -30.94 26.26
C GLN A 246 43.79 -31.26 27.13
N LYS A 247 44.43 -30.26 27.75
CA LYS A 247 45.52 -30.46 28.71
C LYS A 247 45.07 -31.30 29.90
N ARG A 248 43.91 -31.01 30.48
CA ARG A 248 43.34 -31.81 31.59
C ARG A 248 43.02 -33.23 31.16
N LYS A 249 42.52 -33.42 29.94
CA LYS A 249 42.26 -34.75 29.36
C LYS A 249 43.54 -35.55 29.17
N LEU A 250 44.62 -34.92 28.70
CA LEU A 250 45.95 -35.55 28.63
C LEU A 250 46.43 -35.98 30.03
N VAL A 251 46.41 -35.08 31.01
CA VAL A 251 46.77 -35.39 32.40
C VAL A 251 45.88 -36.49 32.99
N HIS A 252 44.59 -36.48 32.65
CA HIS A 252 43.66 -37.53 33.07
C HIS A 252 44.05 -38.88 32.47
N ASN A 253 44.33 -38.94 31.16
CA ASN A 253 44.81 -40.16 30.51
C ASN A 253 46.16 -40.65 31.07
N GLU A 254 47.09 -39.73 31.40
CA GLU A 254 48.35 -40.06 32.08
C GLU A 254 48.10 -40.65 33.49
N LYS A 255 47.14 -40.08 34.23
CA LYS A 255 46.73 -40.62 35.52
C LYS A 255 46.02 -41.96 35.38
N GLU A 256 45.15 -42.14 34.39
CA GLU A 256 44.48 -43.41 34.11
C GLU A 256 45.47 -44.50 33.72
N THR A 257 46.44 -44.21 32.86
CA THR A 257 47.53 -45.15 32.53
C THR A 257 48.40 -45.45 33.74
N ARG A 258 48.67 -44.47 34.62
CA ARG A 258 49.37 -44.71 35.88
C ARG A 258 48.55 -45.58 36.85
N VAL A 259 47.24 -45.36 36.95
CA VAL A 259 46.32 -46.19 37.73
C VAL A 259 46.29 -47.61 37.16
N ALA A 260 46.20 -47.78 35.85
CA ALA A 260 46.27 -49.09 35.19
C ALA A 260 47.61 -49.80 35.49
N PHE A 261 48.73 -49.08 35.41
CA PHE A 261 50.05 -49.60 35.78
C PHE A 261 50.13 -50.01 37.26
N LEU A 262 49.62 -49.18 38.17
CA LEU A 262 49.57 -49.49 39.59
C LEU A 262 48.66 -50.69 39.87
N LYS A 263 47.54 -50.82 39.14
CA LYS A 263 46.63 -51.96 39.25
C LYS A 263 47.26 -53.25 38.72
N ILE A 264 48.06 -53.18 37.65
CA ILE A 264 48.92 -54.30 37.21
C ILE A 264 49.93 -54.65 38.31
N LYS A 265 50.63 -53.66 38.90
CA LYS A 265 51.56 -53.92 40.01
C LYS A 265 50.88 -54.52 41.24
N GLU A 266 49.72 -54.00 41.63
CA GLU A 266 48.91 -54.54 42.71
C GLU A 266 48.52 -56.00 42.43
N ASN A 267 48.11 -56.30 41.19
CA ASN A 267 47.81 -57.67 40.78
C ASN A 267 49.05 -58.57 40.78
N THR A 268 50.23 -58.08 40.38
CA THR A 268 51.48 -58.86 40.48
C THR A 268 51.89 -59.09 41.92
N PHE A 269 51.68 -58.12 42.82
CA PHE A 269 51.91 -58.32 44.25
C PHE A 269 50.90 -59.28 44.85
N LYS A 270 49.62 -59.19 44.48
CA LYS A 270 48.59 -60.18 44.87
C LYS A 270 48.96 -61.58 44.39
N ALA A 271 49.42 -61.72 43.15
CA ALA A 271 49.90 -63.00 42.62
C ALA A 271 51.13 -63.51 43.39
N PHE A 272 52.10 -62.64 43.68
CA PHE A 272 53.27 -62.96 44.51
C PHE A 272 52.86 -63.43 45.92
N PHE A 273 52.00 -62.68 46.62
CA PHE A 273 51.49 -63.10 47.92
C PHE A 273 50.68 -64.40 47.85
N SER A 274 49.88 -64.62 46.81
CA SER A 274 49.17 -65.89 46.63
C SER A 274 50.13 -67.06 46.40
N HIS A 275 51.24 -66.82 45.69
CA HIS A 275 52.29 -67.80 45.46
C HIS A 275 53.04 -68.12 46.75
N THR A 276 53.43 -67.12 47.53
CA THR A 276 54.06 -67.31 48.85
C THR A 276 53.11 -67.98 49.85
N THR A 277 51.80 -67.70 49.76
CA THR A 277 50.79 -68.38 50.60
C THR A 277 50.57 -69.83 50.14
N SER A 278 50.68 -70.11 48.84
CA SER A 278 50.68 -71.47 48.31
C SER A 278 51.92 -72.25 48.75
N GLU A 279 53.10 -71.64 48.69
CA GLU A 279 54.35 -72.24 49.20
C GLU A 279 54.27 -72.47 50.71
N TYR A 280 53.65 -71.57 51.47
CA TYR A 280 53.38 -71.78 52.90
C TYR A 280 52.42 -72.96 53.13
N HIS A 281 51.35 -73.09 52.32
CA HIS A 281 50.44 -74.22 52.39
C HIS A 281 51.06 -75.55 51.94
N ASP A 282 51.97 -75.54 50.97
CA ASP A 282 52.68 -76.73 50.53
C ASP A 282 53.73 -77.15 51.58
N ALA A 283 54.39 -76.20 52.25
CA ALA A 283 55.25 -76.48 53.40
C ALA A 283 54.46 -76.96 54.64
N GLU A 284 53.25 -76.45 54.87
CA GLU A 284 52.36 -76.95 55.94
C GLU A 284 51.87 -78.37 55.64
N ARG A 285 51.61 -78.69 54.36
CA ARG A 285 51.23 -80.03 53.90
C ARG A 285 52.39 -81.02 54.00
N GLU A 286 53.61 -80.59 53.66
CA GLU A 286 54.84 -81.39 53.82
C GLU A 286 55.15 -81.62 55.31
N LYS A 287 54.88 -80.63 56.18
CA LYS A 287 54.92 -80.79 57.64
C LYS A 287 53.84 -81.78 58.13
N GLU A 288 52.60 -81.72 57.65
CA GLU A 288 51.53 -82.66 58.05
C GLU A 288 51.79 -84.09 57.55
N GLU A 289 52.38 -84.25 56.37
CA GLU A 289 52.84 -85.55 55.84
C GLU A 289 54.02 -86.10 56.63
N LEU A 290 55.03 -85.28 56.97
CA LEU A 290 56.13 -85.66 57.85
C LEU A 290 55.63 -86.01 59.27
N THR A 291 54.63 -85.30 59.79
CA THR A 291 54.06 -85.56 61.12
C THR A 291 53.21 -86.85 61.14
N SER A 292 52.53 -87.18 60.04
CA SER A 292 51.84 -88.47 59.86
C SER A 292 52.81 -89.63 59.65
N HIS A 293 53.92 -89.42 58.94
CA HIS A 293 54.99 -90.41 58.80
C HIS A 293 55.70 -90.68 60.13
N LEU A 294 55.96 -89.65 60.93
CA LEU A 294 56.56 -89.79 62.26
C LEU A 294 55.62 -90.52 63.23
N LYS A 295 54.30 -90.30 63.17
CA LYS A 295 53.31 -91.07 63.95
C LYS A 295 53.20 -92.53 63.50
N ALA A 296 53.31 -92.81 62.21
CA ALA A 296 53.27 -94.17 61.67
C ALA A 296 54.56 -94.97 61.95
N GLU A 297 55.72 -94.31 61.96
CA GLU A 297 57.01 -94.86 62.41
C GLU A 297 57.05 -95.05 63.93
N MET A 298 56.58 -94.08 64.72
CA MET A 298 56.49 -94.23 66.17
C MET A 298 55.55 -95.37 66.60
N GLY A 299 54.44 -95.60 65.88
CA GLY A 299 53.56 -96.74 66.14
C GLY A 299 54.20 -98.10 65.83
N LYS A 300 55.10 -98.17 64.84
CA LYS A 300 55.88 -99.39 64.55
C LYS A 300 56.98 -99.61 65.58
N TYR A 301 57.62 -98.55 66.07
CA TYR A 301 58.61 -98.61 67.14
C TYR A 301 57.99 -98.96 68.50
N ASP A 302 56.75 -98.55 68.80
CA ASP A 302 56.07 -98.96 70.04
C ASP A 302 55.66 -100.44 70.01
N ASP A 303 55.23 -100.98 68.86
CA ASP A 303 54.94 -102.42 68.70
C ASP A 303 56.22 -103.29 68.73
N GLU A 304 57.35 -102.80 68.19
CA GLU A 304 58.66 -103.46 68.31
C GLU A 304 59.27 -103.30 69.71
N SER A 305 59.00 -102.20 70.42
CA SER A 305 59.41 -101.97 71.81
C SER A 305 58.66 -102.91 72.77
N ILE A 306 57.35 -103.08 72.61
CA ILE A 306 56.53 -104.00 73.44
C ILE A 306 56.94 -105.47 73.21
N THR A 307 57.24 -105.87 71.96
CA THR A 307 57.71 -107.23 71.64
C THR A 307 59.17 -107.49 72.07
N MET A 308 60.01 -106.45 72.14
CA MET A 308 61.35 -106.54 72.75
C MET A 308 61.29 -106.52 74.28
N ASP A 309 60.34 -105.83 74.91
CA ASP A 309 60.14 -105.80 76.37
C ASP A 309 59.61 -107.15 76.90
N GLU A 310 58.82 -107.88 76.09
CA GLU A 310 58.41 -109.26 76.39
C GLU A 310 59.58 -110.26 76.27
N LYS A 311 60.48 -110.08 75.29
CA LYS A 311 61.72 -110.86 75.17
C LYS A 311 62.73 -110.53 76.28
N LEU A 312 62.81 -109.27 76.72
CA LEU A 312 63.61 -108.83 77.87
C LEU A 312 63.06 -109.37 79.19
N LYS A 313 61.74 -109.49 79.38
CA LYS A 313 61.14 -110.16 80.55
C LYS A 313 61.45 -111.65 80.63
N GLN A 314 61.59 -112.32 79.49
CA GLN A 314 61.97 -113.74 79.43
C GLN A 314 63.44 -113.96 79.81
N VAL A 315 64.35 -113.11 79.29
CA VAL A 315 65.79 -113.14 79.62
C VAL A 315 66.09 -112.65 81.04
N ASN A 316 65.32 -111.68 81.57
CA ASN A 316 65.48 -111.17 82.94
C ASN A 316 65.03 -112.20 84.01
N ASN A 317 64.08 -113.08 83.69
CA ASN A 317 63.71 -114.21 84.56
C ASN A 317 64.75 -115.33 84.60
N GLU A 318 65.53 -115.51 83.53
CA GLU A 318 66.70 -116.41 83.51
C GLU A 318 67.92 -115.79 84.22
N LEU A 319 68.08 -114.45 84.16
CA LEU A 319 69.13 -113.70 84.85
C LEU A 319 68.92 -113.61 86.37
N GLU A 320 67.67 -113.51 86.88
CA GLU A 320 67.41 -113.52 88.34
C GLU A 320 67.70 -114.88 88.99
N LYS A 321 67.46 -116.00 88.28
CA LYS A 321 67.88 -117.33 88.77
C LYS A 321 69.41 -117.44 88.89
N ALA A 322 70.17 -116.81 88.01
CA ALA A 322 71.63 -116.73 88.10
C ALA A 322 72.13 -115.73 89.19
N ARG A 323 71.39 -114.64 89.44
CA ARG A 323 71.70 -113.65 90.49
C ARG A 323 71.45 -114.18 91.91
N LEU A 324 70.47 -115.06 92.11
CA LEU A 324 70.26 -115.75 93.39
C LEU A 324 71.44 -116.66 93.77
N ILE A 325 72.09 -117.29 92.78
CA ILE A 325 73.30 -118.11 92.99
C ILE A 325 74.52 -117.22 93.30
N ASN A 326 74.62 -116.03 92.69
CA ASN A 326 75.73 -115.10 92.94
C ASN A 326 75.60 -114.35 94.29
N ARG A 327 74.38 -114.04 94.74
CA ARG A 327 74.12 -113.45 96.08
C ARG A 327 74.58 -114.34 97.24
N ASP A 328 74.52 -115.66 97.09
CA ASP A 328 74.95 -116.61 98.12
C ASP A 328 76.49 -116.71 98.22
N LEU A 329 77.20 -116.45 97.12
CA LEU A 329 78.66 -116.28 97.09
C LEU A 329 79.10 -114.92 97.64
N GLN A 330 78.33 -113.86 97.41
CA GLN A 330 78.65 -112.49 97.84
C GLN A 330 78.46 -112.28 99.36
N LYS A 331 77.49 -112.97 100.00
CA LYS A 331 77.35 -113.00 101.47
C LYS A 331 78.58 -113.60 102.18
N LYS A 332 79.31 -114.52 101.55
CA LYS A 332 80.59 -115.04 102.09
C LYS A 332 81.73 -114.00 102.01
N HIS A 333 81.67 -113.08 101.05
CA HIS A 333 82.65 -112.01 100.89
C HIS A 333 82.46 -110.87 101.90
N GLU A 334 81.20 -110.52 102.22
CA GLU A 334 80.87 -109.46 103.18
C GLU A 334 81.28 -109.79 104.63
N LEU A 335 81.32 -111.07 105.02
CA LEU A 335 81.85 -111.49 106.32
C LEU A 335 83.36 -111.24 106.47
N ALA A 336 84.14 -111.35 105.39
CA ALA A 336 85.59 -111.10 105.42
C ALA A 336 85.95 -109.60 105.51
N VAL A 337 85.12 -108.73 104.92
CA VAL A 337 85.35 -107.27 104.93
C VAL A 337 85.09 -106.65 106.31
N SER A 338 84.23 -107.25 107.13
CA SER A 338 83.97 -106.79 108.50
C SER A 338 85.18 -106.87 109.45
N TYR A 339 86.21 -107.67 109.11
CA TYR A 339 87.44 -107.77 109.91
C TYR A 339 88.49 -106.70 109.58
N LEU A 340 88.52 -106.13 108.37
CA LEU A 340 89.52 -105.12 107.97
C LEU A 340 89.06 -103.66 108.15
N ALA A 341 87.78 -103.42 108.40
CA ALA A 341 87.27 -102.09 108.78
C ALA A 341 87.86 -101.54 110.11
N LYS A 342 88.61 -102.34 110.88
CA LYS A 342 89.35 -101.89 112.07
C LYS A 342 90.70 -101.23 111.77
N THR A 343 91.37 -101.51 110.65
CA THR A 343 92.70 -100.95 110.35
C THR A 343 92.64 -99.56 109.70
N LYS A 344 91.52 -99.21 109.05
CA LYS A 344 91.35 -97.95 108.32
C LYS A 344 91.09 -96.70 109.19
N ARG A 345 90.91 -96.86 110.51
CA ARG A 345 90.73 -95.73 111.45
C ARG A 345 92.03 -95.14 112.01
N ALA A 346 93.17 -95.84 111.89
CA ALA A 346 94.47 -95.34 112.38
C ALA A 346 95.23 -94.48 111.37
N GLU A 347 94.88 -94.53 110.08
CA GLU A 347 95.67 -93.86 109.03
C GLU A 347 95.21 -92.42 108.76
N ILE A 348 93.99 -92.06 109.17
CA ILE A 348 93.38 -90.74 108.95
C ILE A 348 94.04 -89.65 109.82
N GLU A 349 94.68 -90.00 110.95
CA GLU A 349 95.45 -89.04 111.76
C GLU A 349 96.84 -88.70 111.16
N SER A 350 97.40 -89.54 110.29
CA SER A 350 98.75 -89.32 109.73
C SER A 350 98.78 -88.36 108.54
N LYS A 351 97.62 -87.94 108.03
CA LYS A 351 97.51 -87.16 106.79
C LYS A 351 97.63 -85.64 106.98
N GLU A 352 97.50 -85.10 108.19
CA GLU A 352 97.47 -83.65 108.41
C GLU A 352 98.82 -83.01 108.80
N ILE A 353 99.82 -83.79 109.26
CA ILE A 353 101.12 -83.25 109.73
C ILE A 353 102.21 -83.19 108.63
N LEU A 354 102.11 -84.02 107.58
CA LEU A 354 103.19 -84.21 106.61
C LEU A 354 103.19 -83.20 105.45
N GLU A 355 102.04 -82.62 105.12
CA GLU A 355 101.92 -81.61 104.05
C GLU A 355 102.51 -80.23 104.44
N GLU A 356 102.59 -79.91 105.73
CA GLU A 356 103.13 -78.62 106.21
C GLU A 356 104.66 -78.65 106.42
N LEU A 357 105.23 -79.82 106.76
CA LEU A 357 106.68 -79.97 107.01
C LEU A 357 107.52 -80.09 105.73
N THR A 358 106.99 -80.66 104.66
CA THR A 358 107.82 -80.94 103.45
C THR A 358 108.07 -79.70 102.60
N LYS A 359 107.13 -78.75 102.54
CA LYS A 359 107.34 -77.45 101.88
C LYS A 359 108.44 -76.61 102.56
N ARG A 360 108.69 -76.83 103.86
CA ARG A 360 109.78 -76.18 104.61
C ARG A 360 111.12 -76.90 104.47
N LEU A 361 111.11 -78.21 104.26
CA LEU A 361 112.31 -79.04 104.10
C LEU A 361 112.97 -78.87 102.73
N GLN A 362 112.19 -78.72 101.66
CA GLN A 362 112.72 -78.48 100.31
C GLN A 362 113.59 -77.21 100.18
N LEU A 363 113.28 -76.16 100.95
CA LEU A 363 114.07 -74.93 101.00
C LEU A 363 115.34 -75.03 101.88
N SER A 364 115.37 -75.99 102.82
CA SER A 364 116.49 -76.21 103.73
C SER A 364 117.53 -77.19 103.17
N GLU A 365 117.13 -78.14 102.32
CA GLU A 365 118.04 -79.14 101.76
C GLU A 365 118.93 -78.56 100.65
N GLU A 366 118.43 -77.63 99.83
CA GLU A 366 119.27 -76.88 98.88
C GLU A 366 120.39 -76.09 99.61
N LEU A 367 120.12 -75.63 100.84
CA LEU A 367 121.13 -74.99 101.68
C LEU A 367 122.14 -76.00 102.28
N LEU A 368 121.71 -77.24 102.55
CA LEU A 368 122.56 -78.29 103.14
C LEU A 368 123.57 -78.86 102.13
N VAL A 369 123.19 -78.91 100.85
CA VAL A 369 124.08 -79.27 99.73
C VAL A 369 125.31 -78.34 99.69
N THR A 370 125.14 -77.05 99.98
CA THR A 370 126.28 -76.09 100.02
C THR A 370 127.23 -76.25 101.22
N LYS A 371 126.78 -76.88 102.32
CA LYS A 371 127.64 -77.13 103.50
C LYS A 371 128.39 -78.47 103.45
N VAL A 372 127.83 -79.51 102.84
CA VAL A 372 128.52 -80.81 102.77
C VAL A 372 129.67 -80.80 101.75
N ASP A 373 129.60 -79.94 100.72
CA ASP A 373 130.73 -79.62 99.84
C ASP A 373 131.94 -78.98 100.58
N LEU A 374 131.75 -78.47 101.80
CA LEU A 374 132.82 -78.03 102.68
C LEU A 374 133.40 -79.19 103.50
N LEU A 375 132.60 -80.21 103.81
CA LEU A 375 133.02 -81.43 104.52
C LEU A 375 133.79 -82.42 103.63
N THR A 376 133.57 -82.39 102.31
CA THR A 376 134.42 -83.08 101.34
C THR A 376 135.85 -82.51 101.26
N LYS A 377 136.11 -81.29 101.77
CA LYS A 377 137.46 -80.70 101.88
C LYS A 377 138.22 -81.14 103.13
N LEU A 378 137.58 -81.20 104.30
CA LEU A 378 138.25 -81.63 105.55
C LEU A 378 138.45 -83.16 105.65
N ARG A 379 137.57 -84.01 105.08
CA ARG A 379 137.83 -85.48 105.04
C ARG A 379 138.88 -85.89 103.99
N LYS A 380 139.10 -85.06 102.96
CA LYS A 380 140.26 -85.16 102.05
C LYS A 380 141.59 -84.78 102.71
N GLU A 381 141.59 -84.15 103.89
CA GLU A 381 142.81 -83.96 104.71
C GLU A 381 143.02 -85.10 105.71
N ILE A 382 141.94 -85.73 106.23
CA ILE A 382 142.01 -87.01 106.98
C ILE A 382 142.49 -88.17 106.09
N LYS A 383 142.15 -88.14 104.79
CA LYS A 383 142.79 -88.94 103.72
C LYS A 383 144.26 -89.25 103.99
N LYS A 384 145.06 -88.21 104.20
CA LYS A 384 146.51 -88.31 104.05
C LYS A 384 147.22 -88.84 105.28
N THR A 385 146.53 -88.92 106.42
CA THR A 385 147.03 -89.58 107.62
C THR A 385 146.70 -91.08 107.65
N GLU A 386 145.66 -91.57 106.97
CA GLU A 386 145.36 -93.02 106.88
C GLU A 386 146.24 -93.76 105.85
N GLU A 387 146.67 -93.08 104.80
CA GLU A 387 147.70 -93.57 103.87
C GLU A 387 149.11 -93.62 104.53
N ILE A 388 149.37 -92.83 105.58
CA ILE A 388 150.55 -92.94 106.48
C ILE A 388 150.29 -93.98 107.58
N ILE A 389 149.00 -94.24 107.91
CA ILE A 389 148.51 -95.41 108.69
C ILE A 389 148.53 -96.70 107.84
N LEU A 390 149.69 -96.87 107.25
CA LEU A 390 150.46 -98.03 107.54
C LEU A 390 150.19 -99.14 106.51
N THR A 391 150.78 -99.11 105.31
CA THR A 391 152.20 -98.84 105.00
C THR A 391 153.22 -99.48 106.00
N LEU A 392 152.95 -99.56 107.33
CA LEU A 392 153.48 -100.63 108.20
C LEU A 392 152.68 -101.95 108.12
N GLU A 393 151.41 -102.02 107.66
CA GLU A 393 150.73 -103.32 107.41
C GLU A 393 151.19 -103.97 106.11
N GLU A 394 151.55 -103.15 105.11
CA GLU A 394 152.31 -103.62 103.94
C GLU A 394 153.67 -104.24 104.34
N THR A 395 154.28 -103.88 105.49
CA THR A 395 155.52 -104.50 106.02
C THR A 395 155.28 -105.72 106.94
N LEU A 396 154.05 -105.93 107.44
CA LEU A 396 153.67 -107.08 108.29
C LEU A 396 153.05 -108.28 107.54
N ARG A 397 152.36 -108.14 106.39
CA ARG A 397 151.80 -109.32 105.63
C ARG A 397 152.59 -109.73 104.38
N THR A 398 153.56 -108.91 103.98
CA THR A 398 154.75 -109.38 103.26
C THR A 398 155.53 -110.44 104.06
N ASN A 399 155.40 -110.51 105.40
CA ASN A 399 155.85 -111.65 106.23
C ASN A 399 154.92 -112.90 106.15
N VAL A 400 153.66 -112.78 105.71
CA VAL A 400 152.78 -113.94 105.40
C VAL A 400 152.92 -114.38 103.94
N LYS A 401 153.20 -113.47 103.00
CA LYS A 401 153.69 -113.83 101.65
C LYS A 401 154.86 -114.83 101.73
N LYS A 402 155.75 -114.74 102.73
CA LYS A 402 156.87 -115.68 102.92
C LYS A 402 156.47 -117.04 103.54
N MET A 403 155.39 -117.15 104.33
CA MET A 403 154.93 -118.43 104.90
C MET A 403 153.98 -119.28 103.99
N LYS A 404 153.25 -118.72 102.99
CA LYS A 404 152.46 -119.56 102.04
C LYS A 404 153.21 -119.90 100.74
N ILE A 405 154.26 -119.16 100.44
CA ILE A 405 155.32 -119.62 99.55
C ILE A 405 156.09 -120.84 100.16
N GLU A 406 155.93 -121.17 101.46
CA GLU A 406 156.36 -122.47 102.01
C GLU A 406 155.28 -123.58 101.90
N VAL A 407 154.01 -123.23 101.60
CA VAL A 407 152.97 -124.19 101.14
C VAL A 407 153.02 -124.41 99.63
N GLU A 408 153.62 -123.48 98.87
CA GLU A 408 154.03 -123.63 97.46
C GLU A 408 154.51 -125.04 97.09
N LYS A 409 155.27 -125.73 97.92
CA LYS A 409 156.14 -126.82 97.44
C LYS A 409 155.58 -128.24 97.57
N PHE A 410 154.31 -128.39 97.99
CA PHE A 410 153.67 -129.72 98.15
C PHE A 410 152.56 -130.09 97.13
N ILE A 411 151.91 -129.21 96.32
CA ILE A 411 150.92 -129.62 95.27
C ILE A 411 151.46 -129.59 93.83
N ASN A 412 152.51 -128.83 93.57
CA ASN A 412 153.38 -129.13 92.43
C ASN A 412 154.08 -130.51 92.55
N LYS A 413 153.81 -131.32 93.59
CA LYS A 413 154.21 -132.74 93.74
C LYS A 413 153.11 -133.77 93.42
N LEU A 414 151.97 -133.30 92.90
CA LEU A 414 150.95 -134.10 92.20
C LEU A 414 150.53 -133.34 90.92
N GLU A 415 151.43 -132.79 90.10
CA GLU A 415 152.54 -133.45 89.40
C GLU A 415 152.07 -134.68 88.61
N THR A 416 152.22 -134.53 87.30
CA THR A 416 152.92 -135.50 86.44
C THR A 416 152.31 -136.87 86.19
N GLU A 417 151.20 -137.23 86.82
CA GLU A 417 150.52 -138.50 86.56
C GLU A 417 149.18 -138.32 85.85
N GLU A 418 149.15 -137.70 84.66
CA GLU A 418 148.44 -138.27 83.48
C GLU A 418 148.23 -137.29 82.31
N GLN A 419 149.34 -136.73 81.84
CA GLN A 419 149.52 -136.46 80.41
C GLN A 419 149.67 -137.76 79.59
N ASP A 420 149.60 -138.94 80.21
CA ASP A 420 149.91 -140.26 79.62
C ASP A 420 148.79 -141.28 79.85
N ARG A 421 147.90 -141.44 78.86
CA ARG A 421 147.45 -142.73 78.27
C ARG A 421 146.25 -142.45 77.37
N LEU A 422 146.51 -142.02 76.12
CA LEU A 422 146.65 -142.87 74.93
C LEU A 422 145.30 -143.30 74.38
N PHE A 423 145.14 -143.08 73.06
CA PHE A 423 144.39 -143.93 72.14
C PHE A 423 143.42 -144.92 72.81
N VAL A 424 142.12 -144.62 72.73
CA VAL A 424 141.05 -145.43 72.09
C VAL A 424 139.68 -144.87 72.49
#